data_AF-A0A661P4Q1-F1
#
_entry.id   AF-A0A661P4Q1-F1
#
_cell.length_a   1.000
_cell.length_b   1.000
_cell.length_c   1.000
_cell.angle_alpha   90.00
_cell.angle_beta   90.00
_cell.angle_gamma   90.00
#
_symmetry.space_group_name_H-M   'P 1'
#
loop_
_entity.id
_entity.type
_entity.pdbx_description
1 polymer ?
#
loop_
_entity_poly.entity_id
_entity_poly.type
_entity_poly.pdbx_seq_one_letter_code
_entity_poly.pdbx_strand_id
1 'polypeptide(L)'
;ASFWGFCEAYLHHRFGVDWCLSPEQSLSLHAGNHAVPTQLLIRAPKARNKVTALPHGTSLLDVRSAMPEVQAIEEKEGLRLYSVPTALIACAPGFYRTNPTDARAALAMIRDASELLPPLLEGGHSTIAGRLAGGMRNIGRNRIADDILKTMRAASYDVRESDPFDTTMANVLLDRETSPYVNRIRLMWQQMRGTVIELFPCSPGQPIAVDDYLKSVEEIYSTDAYHSLSIEGYRVSPELINRVRDGEWNPSADDADREQCDALAARGYWQAYQVVRESVRKVLHGGNPGDVADEDHGAWYLEMFAPSVVAALLRPADLAGYRNDQVYLRGSMHVPPSREAVRELMPAFFDLLREEDDPAVRVVLGHFVFVYIHPYMDGNGRIGRFMMNLMLASGGYPWTVVPVEERNTYMEALEAASVRQDIVPFVSFLASLVR
;
A
#
# COMPACT_ATOMS: atom_id res chain seq x y z
N ALA A 1 -8.29 1.07 -20.11
CA ALA A 1 -9.27 1.00 -19.02
C ALA A 1 -8.67 0.14 -17.91
N SER A 2 -8.80 0.57 -16.65
CA SER A 2 -8.42 -0.26 -15.51
C SER A 2 -9.42 -1.40 -15.30
N PHE A 3 -9.07 -2.39 -14.49
CA PHE A 3 -9.97 -3.52 -14.19
C PHE A 3 -11.29 -3.04 -13.58
N TRP A 4 -11.24 -2.17 -12.58
CA TRP A 4 -12.43 -1.66 -11.88
C TRP A 4 -13.28 -0.77 -12.78
N GLY A 5 -12.68 0.15 -13.55
CA GLY A 5 -13.42 0.98 -14.50
C GLY A 5 -14.03 0.17 -15.65
N PHE A 6 -13.38 -0.92 -16.07
CA PHE A 6 -14.00 -1.87 -17.01
C PHE A 6 -15.21 -2.56 -16.37
N CYS A 7 -15.08 -3.05 -15.13
CA CYS A 7 -16.16 -3.73 -14.43
C CYS A 7 -17.37 -2.82 -14.23
N GLU A 8 -17.16 -1.57 -13.78
CA GLU A 8 -18.19 -0.54 -13.67
C GLU A 8 -18.98 -0.41 -14.99
N ALA A 9 -18.28 -0.05 -16.08
CA ALA A 9 -18.91 0.20 -17.37
C ALA A 9 -19.62 -1.06 -17.92
N TYR A 10 -18.99 -2.23 -17.78
CA TYR A 10 -19.53 -3.51 -18.24
C TYR A 10 -20.80 -3.89 -17.47
N LEU A 11 -20.77 -3.79 -16.14
CA LEU A 11 -21.89 -4.18 -15.29
C LEU A 11 -23.05 -3.21 -15.42
N HIS A 12 -22.78 -1.90 -15.53
CA HIS A 12 -23.80 -0.91 -15.82
C HIS A 12 -24.44 -1.13 -17.19
N HIS A 13 -23.66 -1.43 -18.23
CA HIS A 13 -24.21 -1.76 -19.54
C HIS A 13 -25.09 -3.02 -19.50
N ARG A 14 -24.67 -4.05 -18.75
CA ARG A 14 -25.34 -5.35 -18.72
C ARG A 14 -26.58 -5.40 -17.81
N PHE A 15 -26.53 -4.72 -16.67
CA PHE A 15 -27.53 -4.84 -15.60
C PHE A 15 -28.17 -3.49 -15.21
N GLY A 16 -27.72 -2.36 -15.79
CA GLY A 16 -28.15 -1.03 -15.35
C GLY A 16 -27.73 -0.79 -13.90
N VAL A 17 -28.70 -0.52 -13.04
CA VAL A 17 -28.51 -0.35 -11.58
C VAL A 17 -28.88 -1.61 -10.77
N ASP A 18 -29.37 -2.66 -11.43
CA ASP A 18 -29.84 -3.89 -10.78
C ASP A 18 -28.70 -4.88 -10.51
N TRP A 19 -27.59 -4.39 -9.95
CA TRP A 19 -26.46 -5.22 -9.56
C TRP A 19 -25.71 -4.65 -8.36
N CYS A 20 -24.98 -5.52 -7.67
CA CYS A 20 -24.00 -5.16 -6.64
C CYS A 20 -22.89 -6.22 -6.59
N LEU A 21 -21.73 -5.85 -6.03
CA LEU A 21 -20.68 -6.81 -5.71
C LEU A 21 -21.08 -7.65 -4.49
N SER A 22 -20.40 -8.79 -4.28
CA SER A 22 -20.66 -9.62 -3.10
C SER A 22 -20.35 -8.88 -1.78
N PRO A 23 -20.90 -9.33 -0.63
CA PRO A 23 -20.56 -8.77 0.68
C PRO A 23 -19.05 -8.75 0.93
N GLU A 24 -18.35 -9.85 0.65
CA GLU A 24 -16.91 -9.97 0.87
C GLU A 24 -16.11 -8.98 0.02
N GLN A 25 -16.42 -8.87 -1.27
CA GLN A 25 -15.73 -7.93 -2.15
C GLN A 25 -16.05 -6.48 -1.78
N SER A 26 -17.28 -6.21 -1.32
CA SER A 26 -17.67 -4.89 -0.81
C SER A 26 -16.84 -4.53 0.43
N LEU A 27 -16.66 -5.46 1.38
CA LEU A 27 -15.81 -5.25 2.56
C LEU A 27 -14.36 -4.97 2.16
N SER A 28 -13.79 -5.73 1.22
CA SER A 28 -12.43 -5.48 0.73
C SER A 28 -12.28 -4.07 0.15
N LEU A 29 -13.20 -3.62 -0.71
CA LEU A 29 -13.15 -2.27 -1.30
C LEU A 29 -13.41 -1.15 -0.29
N HIS A 30 -14.26 -1.38 0.70
CA HIS A 30 -14.45 -0.45 1.82
C HIS A 30 -13.20 -0.34 2.68
N ALA A 31 -12.53 -1.47 2.95
CA ALA A 31 -11.26 -1.56 3.65
C ALA A 31 -10.04 -1.04 2.85
N GLY A 32 -10.26 -0.44 1.67
CA GLY A 32 -9.21 0.11 0.83
C GLY A 32 -8.38 -0.93 0.08
N ASN A 33 -8.84 -2.17 -0.01
CA ASN A 33 -8.23 -3.22 -0.82
C ASN A 33 -8.78 -3.19 -2.25
N HIS A 34 -8.04 -2.54 -3.15
CA HIS A 34 -8.37 -2.49 -4.58
C HIS A 34 -7.61 -3.54 -5.41
N ALA A 35 -6.97 -4.53 -4.77
CA ALA A 35 -6.31 -5.61 -5.48
C ALA A 35 -7.30 -6.33 -6.40
N VAL A 36 -6.88 -6.61 -7.63
CA VAL A 36 -7.73 -7.24 -8.63
C VAL A 36 -7.97 -8.71 -8.24
N PRO A 37 -9.23 -9.14 -8.06
CA PRO A 37 -9.53 -10.53 -7.71
C PRO A 37 -9.36 -11.45 -8.93
N THR A 38 -8.96 -12.70 -8.69
CA THR A 38 -8.95 -13.74 -9.73
C THR A 38 -10.36 -14.05 -10.24
N GLN A 39 -11.37 -13.90 -9.40
CA GLN A 39 -12.77 -13.94 -9.78
C GLN A 39 -13.58 -12.89 -9.02
N LEU A 40 -14.21 -11.98 -9.74
CA LEU A 40 -15.13 -10.99 -9.18
C LEU A 40 -16.55 -11.57 -9.13
N LEU A 41 -17.13 -11.64 -7.93
CA LEU A 41 -18.50 -12.12 -7.72
C LEU A 41 -19.50 -10.97 -7.79
N ILE A 42 -20.45 -11.05 -8.71
CA ILE A 42 -21.51 -10.06 -8.91
C ILE A 42 -22.86 -10.68 -8.60
N ARG A 43 -23.71 -9.94 -7.90
CA ARG A 43 -25.10 -10.31 -7.63
C ARG A 43 -26.03 -9.43 -8.48
N ALA A 44 -26.92 -10.05 -9.23
CA ALA A 44 -27.95 -9.34 -10.00
C ALA A 44 -29.20 -10.20 -10.18
N PRO A 45 -30.43 -9.65 -10.14
CA PRO A 45 -31.66 -10.44 -10.34
C PRO A 45 -31.73 -11.11 -11.72
N LYS A 46 -31.14 -10.46 -12.73
CA LYS A 46 -31.12 -10.92 -14.13
C LYS A 46 -29.84 -11.69 -14.50
N ALA A 47 -29.02 -12.06 -13.51
CA ALA A 47 -27.81 -12.83 -13.76
C ALA A 47 -28.09 -14.26 -14.26
N ARG A 48 -27.09 -14.84 -14.91
CA ARG A 48 -27.13 -16.13 -15.60
C ARG A 48 -26.38 -17.25 -14.87
N ASN A 49 -25.80 -16.98 -13.69
CA ASN A 49 -24.96 -17.94 -12.95
C ASN A 49 -23.76 -18.41 -13.79
N LYS A 50 -23.10 -17.49 -14.50
CA LYS A 50 -22.07 -17.83 -15.48
C LYS A 50 -20.74 -17.16 -15.17
N VAL A 51 -19.66 -17.92 -15.33
CA VAL A 51 -18.29 -17.40 -15.35
C VAL A 51 -18.00 -16.80 -16.73
N THR A 52 -17.55 -15.55 -16.74
CA THR A 52 -17.05 -14.83 -17.91
C THR A 52 -15.55 -14.63 -17.73
N ALA A 53 -14.73 -15.33 -18.51
CA ALA A 53 -13.29 -15.17 -18.46
C ALA A 53 -12.89 -13.78 -18.97
N LEU A 54 -11.89 -13.18 -18.33
CA LEU A 54 -11.26 -11.93 -18.70
C LEU A 54 -9.75 -12.19 -18.93
N PRO A 55 -9.01 -11.24 -19.55
CA PRO A 55 -7.56 -11.32 -19.66
C PRO A 55 -6.85 -11.47 -18.30
N HIS A 56 -5.57 -11.86 -18.35
CA HIS A 56 -4.70 -11.97 -17.17
C HIS A 56 -5.19 -12.95 -16.09
N GLY A 57 -5.92 -14.00 -16.49
CA GLY A 57 -6.39 -15.03 -15.56
C GLY A 57 -7.49 -14.56 -14.60
N THR A 58 -8.16 -13.44 -14.91
CA THR A 58 -9.27 -12.92 -14.12
C THR A 58 -10.61 -13.38 -14.69
N SER A 59 -11.68 -13.29 -13.91
CA SER A 59 -13.02 -13.65 -14.36
C SER A 59 -14.12 -12.90 -13.61
N LEU A 60 -15.30 -12.82 -14.22
CA LEU A 60 -16.52 -12.34 -13.58
C LEU A 60 -17.47 -13.52 -13.37
N LEU A 61 -18.02 -13.69 -12.18
CA LEU A 61 -19.11 -14.65 -11.92
C LEU A 61 -20.37 -13.86 -11.55
N ASP A 62 -21.33 -13.80 -12.47
CA ASP A 62 -22.63 -13.19 -12.20
C ASP A 62 -23.61 -14.22 -11.63
N VAL A 63 -24.10 -14.01 -10.41
CA VAL A 63 -25.01 -14.89 -9.68
C VAL A 63 -26.38 -14.26 -9.53
N ARG A 64 -27.43 -15.05 -9.83
CA ARG A 64 -28.82 -14.68 -9.64
C ARG A 64 -29.13 -14.60 -8.16
N SER A 65 -29.38 -13.38 -7.70
CA SER A 65 -29.71 -13.08 -6.31
C SER A 65 -30.73 -11.96 -6.25
N ALA A 66 -31.54 -11.93 -5.19
CA ALA A 66 -32.27 -10.72 -4.83
C ALA A 66 -31.27 -9.59 -4.54
N MET A 67 -31.66 -8.37 -4.86
CA MET A 67 -30.91 -7.18 -4.49
C MET A 67 -31.16 -6.87 -3.01
N PRO A 68 -30.14 -6.38 -2.28
CA PRO A 68 -30.38 -5.81 -0.97
C PRO A 68 -31.26 -4.55 -1.09
N GLU A 69 -31.79 -4.09 0.03
CA GLU A 69 -32.54 -2.83 0.08
C GLU A 69 -31.68 -1.67 -0.42
N VAL A 70 -32.32 -0.65 -1.00
CA VAL A 70 -31.61 0.49 -1.60
C VAL A 70 -30.69 1.19 -0.59
N GLN A 71 -31.13 1.31 0.67
CA GLN A 71 -30.35 1.89 1.77
C GLN A 71 -29.12 1.07 2.18
N ALA A 72 -29.07 -0.21 1.79
CA ALA A 72 -27.96 -1.11 2.05
C ALA A 72 -26.96 -1.17 0.88
N ILE A 73 -27.15 -0.34 -0.16
CA ILE A 73 -26.25 -0.20 -1.30
C ILE A 73 -25.56 1.15 -1.23
N GLU A 74 -24.23 1.14 -1.32
CA GLU A 74 -23.40 2.33 -1.46
C GLU A 74 -22.73 2.33 -2.83
N GLU A 75 -22.59 3.50 -3.44
CA GLU A 75 -21.87 3.66 -4.69
C GLU A 75 -20.50 4.29 -4.41
N LYS A 76 -19.44 3.59 -4.80
CA LYS A 76 -18.06 4.04 -4.63
C LYS A 76 -17.33 3.87 -5.96
N GLU A 77 -16.88 4.99 -6.52
CA GLU A 77 -16.19 5.01 -7.82
C GLU A 77 -17.00 4.29 -8.93
N GLY A 78 -18.32 4.51 -8.94
CA GLY A 78 -19.26 3.87 -9.89
C GLY A 78 -19.58 2.39 -9.60
N LEU A 79 -18.88 1.76 -8.65
CA LEU A 79 -19.17 0.40 -8.22
C LEU A 79 -20.29 0.39 -7.17
N ARG A 80 -21.23 -0.56 -7.32
CA ARG A 80 -22.33 -0.76 -6.38
C ARG A 80 -21.96 -1.81 -5.34
N LEU A 81 -21.78 -1.38 -4.10
CA LEU A 81 -21.29 -2.16 -2.98
C LEU A 81 -22.39 -2.34 -1.92
N TYR A 82 -22.30 -3.39 -1.12
CA TYR A 82 -23.05 -3.43 0.14
C TYR A 82 -22.50 -2.34 1.08
N SER A 83 -23.37 -1.70 1.86
CA SER A 83 -22.93 -0.87 2.98
C SER A 83 -22.12 -1.69 3.97
N VAL A 84 -21.16 -1.08 4.67
CA VAL A 84 -20.27 -1.80 5.59
C VAL A 84 -21.04 -2.63 6.62
N PRO A 85 -22.07 -2.10 7.33
CA PRO A 85 -22.84 -2.88 8.30
C PRO A 85 -23.53 -4.10 7.67
N THR A 86 -24.18 -3.90 6.52
CA THR A 86 -24.88 -4.99 5.82
C THR A 86 -23.90 -6.04 5.31
N ALA A 87 -22.75 -5.61 4.79
CA ALA A 87 -21.73 -6.50 4.29
C ALA A 87 -21.12 -7.35 5.41
N LEU A 88 -20.85 -6.76 6.59
CA LEU A 88 -20.35 -7.47 7.77
C LEU A 88 -21.33 -8.55 8.26
N ILE A 89 -22.63 -8.26 8.20
CA ILE A 89 -23.70 -9.22 8.57
C ILE A 89 -23.81 -10.33 7.52
N ALA A 90 -23.80 -9.97 6.23
CA ALA A 90 -24.03 -10.90 5.13
C ALA A 90 -22.80 -11.73 4.72
N CYS A 91 -21.59 -11.32 5.10
CA CYS A 91 -20.36 -12.02 4.71
C CYS A 91 -20.23 -13.40 5.38
N ALA A 92 -19.59 -14.31 4.67
CA ALA A 92 -19.29 -15.64 5.16
C ALA A 92 -18.30 -15.60 6.35
N PRO A 93 -18.46 -16.47 7.38
CA PRO A 93 -17.53 -16.52 8.51
C PRO A 93 -16.07 -16.75 8.12
N GLY A 94 -15.83 -17.45 6.99
CA GLY A 94 -14.49 -17.71 6.48
C GLY A 94 -13.71 -16.45 6.10
N PHE A 95 -14.40 -15.35 5.75
CA PHE A 95 -13.79 -14.09 5.34
C PHE A 95 -12.86 -13.51 6.42
N TYR A 96 -13.24 -13.61 7.69
CA TYR A 96 -12.45 -13.10 8.82
C TYR A 96 -11.11 -13.83 9.00
N ARG A 97 -11.01 -15.09 8.56
CA ARG A 97 -9.78 -15.88 8.61
C ARG A 97 -8.93 -15.73 7.36
N THR A 98 -9.57 -15.67 6.19
CA THR A 98 -8.87 -15.57 4.90
C THR A 98 -8.45 -14.15 4.54
N ASN A 99 -9.18 -13.13 5.02
CA ASN A 99 -8.94 -11.71 4.77
C ASN A 99 -9.01 -10.91 6.09
N PRO A 100 -8.17 -11.25 7.08
CA PRO A 100 -8.29 -10.68 8.42
C PRO A 100 -8.07 -9.16 8.44
N THR A 101 -7.14 -8.64 7.64
CA THR A 101 -6.88 -7.20 7.51
C THR A 101 -8.10 -6.44 6.99
N ASP A 102 -8.75 -6.96 5.94
CA ASP A 102 -9.93 -6.34 5.34
C ASP A 102 -11.10 -6.35 6.34
N ALA A 103 -11.31 -7.49 7.02
CA ALA A 103 -12.36 -7.61 8.03
C ALA A 103 -12.13 -6.68 9.23
N ARG A 104 -10.91 -6.58 9.76
CA ARG A 104 -10.58 -5.67 10.88
C ARG A 104 -10.71 -4.21 10.48
N ALA A 105 -10.24 -3.83 9.29
CA ALA A 105 -10.38 -2.47 8.78
C ALA A 105 -11.85 -2.10 8.60
N ALA A 106 -12.68 -3.01 8.06
CA ALA A 106 -14.13 -2.79 7.93
C ALA A 106 -14.86 -2.71 9.28
N LEU A 107 -14.50 -3.56 10.25
CA LEU A 107 -15.04 -3.47 11.61
C LEU A 107 -14.70 -2.11 12.26
N ALA A 108 -13.50 -1.59 12.03
CA ALA A 108 -13.05 -0.31 12.57
C ALA A 108 -13.78 0.91 11.97
N MET A 109 -14.46 0.74 10.83
CA MET A 109 -15.32 1.77 10.26
C MET A 109 -16.65 1.93 11.01
N ILE A 110 -17.08 0.92 11.77
CA ILE A 110 -18.30 0.99 12.59
C ILE A 110 -18.05 1.89 13.79
N ARG A 111 -18.80 2.98 13.87
CA ARG A 111 -18.64 4.00 14.92
C ARG A 111 -19.51 3.70 16.13
N ASP A 112 -20.67 3.08 15.90
CA ASP A 112 -21.63 2.79 16.95
C ASP A 112 -22.36 1.46 16.72
N ALA A 113 -22.73 0.77 17.80
CA ALA A 113 -23.46 -0.49 17.73
C ALA A 113 -24.82 -0.34 17.03
N SER A 114 -25.44 0.84 17.06
CA SER A 114 -26.71 1.12 16.38
C SER A 114 -26.66 0.97 14.85
N GLU A 115 -25.47 0.99 14.24
CA GLU A 115 -25.32 0.69 12.81
C GLU A 115 -25.55 -0.79 12.47
N LEU A 116 -25.29 -1.68 13.45
CA LEU A 116 -25.41 -3.14 13.29
C LEU A 116 -26.69 -3.69 13.92
N LEU A 117 -27.19 -3.06 14.98
CA LEU A 117 -28.26 -3.61 15.81
C LEU A 117 -29.61 -3.80 15.09
N PRO A 118 -30.16 -2.82 14.32
CA PRO A 118 -31.44 -3.00 13.65
C PRO A 118 -31.50 -4.24 12.74
N PRO A 119 -30.58 -4.43 11.77
CA PRO A 119 -30.62 -5.63 10.93
C PRO A 119 -30.31 -6.93 11.69
N LEU A 120 -29.51 -6.88 12.77
CA LEU A 120 -29.27 -8.06 13.61
C LEU A 120 -30.53 -8.50 14.37
N LEU A 121 -31.30 -7.55 14.89
CA LEU A 121 -32.53 -7.78 15.63
C LEU A 121 -33.65 -8.26 14.70
N GLU A 122 -33.89 -7.56 13.59
CA GLU A 122 -34.94 -7.91 12.63
C GLU A 122 -34.73 -9.31 12.01
N GLY A 123 -33.47 -9.68 11.75
CA GLY A 123 -33.11 -10.99 11.19
C GLY A 123 -32.92 -12.10 12.22
N GLY A 124 -33.00 -11.81 13.53
CA GLY A 124 -32.74 -12.79 14.59
C GLY A 124 -31.33 -13.41 14.52
N HIS A 125 -30.33 -12.62 14.15
CA HIS A 125 -29.01 -13.08 13.74
C HIS A 125 -28.05 -13.37 14.92
N SER A 126 -28.46 -14.19 15.89
CA SER A 126 -27.70 -14.45 17.13
C SER A 126 -26.24 -14.86 16.91
N THR A 127 -26.00 -15.81 16.01
CA THR A 127 -24.62 -16.29 15.72
C THR A 127 -23.76 -15.20 15.08
N ILE A 128 -24.35 -14.36 14.24
CA ILE A 128 -23.63 -13.26 13.57
C ILE A 128 -23.35 -12.15 14.59
N ALA A 129 -24.31 -11.81 15.45
CA ALA A 129 -24.11 -10.83 16.52
C ALA A 129 -22.98 -11.26 17.46
N GLY A 130 -22.94 -12.54 17.85
CA GLY A 130 -21.85 -13.11 18.66
C GLY A 130 -20.48 -13.02 17.97
N ARG A 131 -20.45 -13.26 16.66
CA ARG A 131 -19.25 -13.13 15.82
C ARG A 131 -18.77 -11.68 15.72
N LEU A 132 -19.68 -10.74 15.45
CA LEU A 132 -19.36 -9.32 15.33
C LEU A 132 -18.91 -8.75 16.68
N ALA A 133 -19.53 -9.14 17.79
CA ALA A 133 -19.08 -8.76 19.12
C ALA A 133 -17.66 -9.25 19.40
N GLY A 134 -17.35 -10.52 19.10
CA GLY A 134 -15.99 -11.05 19.24
C GLY A 134 -14.98 -10.33 18.32
N GLY A 135 -15.37 -10.02 17.08
CA GLY A 135 -14.54 -9.25 16.16
C GLY A 135 -14.28 -7.81 16.63
N MET A 136 -15.30 -7.12 17.16
CA MET A 136 -15.14 -5.80 17.77
C MET A 136 -14.20 -5.85 18.97
N ARG A 137 -14.28 -6.90 19.78
CA ARG A 137 -13.35 -7.12 20.91
C ARG A 137 -11.92 -7.33 20.42
N ASN A 138 -11.73 -8.10 19.35
CA ASN A 138 -10.41 -8.35 18.75
C ASN A 138 -9.71 -7.06 18.32
N ILE A 139 -10.45 -6.07 17.81
CA ILE A 139 -9.92 -4.75 17.41
C ILE A 139 -9.95 -3.70 18.54
N GLY A 140 -10.21 -4.11 19.79
CA GLY A 140 -10.22 -3.22 20.96
C GLY A 140 -11.50 -2.41 21.18
N ARG A 141 -12.53 -2.57 20.34
CA ARG A 141 -13.83 -1.88 20.45
C ARG A 141 -14.77 -2.56 21.44
N ASN A 142 -14.31 -2.72 22.68
CA ASN A 142 -15.01 -3.42 23.77
C ASN A 142 -16.45 -2.90 24.00
N ARG A 143 -16.63 -1.57 24.00
CA ARG A 143 -17.94 -0.97 24.23
C ARG A 143 -18.97 -1.37 23.18
N ILE A 144 -18.59 -1.34 21.90
CA ILE A 144 -19.47 -1.75 20.79
C ILE A 144 -19.82 -3.24 20.94
N ALA A 145 -18.84 -4.09 21.27
CA ALA A 145 -19.08 -5.51 21.52
C ALA A 145 -20.10 -5.73 22.64
N ASP A 146 -19.95 -5.05 23.76
CA ASP A 146 -20.83 -5.18 24.92
C ASP A 146 -22.25 -4.67 24.62
N ASP A 147 -22.37 -3.55 23.90
CA ASP A 147 -23.66 -2.99 23.49
C ASP A 147 -24.41 -3.93 22.53
N ILE A 148 -23.71 -4.57 21.59
CA ILE A 148 -24.29 -5.62 20.71
C ILE A 148 -24.85 -6.77 21.55
N LEU A 149 -24.05 -7.35 22.43
CA LEU A 149 -24.44 -8.52 23.23
C LEU A 149 -25.59 -8.19 24.19
N LYS A 150 -25.51 -7.04 24.87
CA LYS A 150 -26.52 -6.60 25.83
C LYS A 150 -27.87 -6.38 25.15
N THR A 151 -27.89 -5.70 24.01
CA THR A 151 -29.13 -5.37 23.29
C THR A 151 -29.78 -6.64 22.74
N MET A 152 -29.00 -7.55 22.12
CA MET A 152 -29.54 -8.80 21.61
C MET A 152 -30.14 -9.67 22.73
N ARG A 153 -29.47 -9.77 23.88
CA ARG A 153 -29.98 -10.50 25.06
C ARG A 153 -31.24 -9.85 25.65
N ALA A 154 -31.30 -8.52 25.68
CA ALA A 154 -32.50 -7.79 26.12
C ALA A 154 -33.70 -8.04 25.20
N ALA A 155 -33.46 -8.27 23.91
CA ALA A 155 -34.46 -8.72 22.95
C ALA A 155 -34.75 -10.24 22.99
N SER A 156 -34.29 -10.94 24.05
CA SER A 156 -34.52 -12.39 24.29
C SER A 156 -33.84 -13.33 23.29
N TYR A 157 -32.80 -12.88 22.57
CA TYR A 157 -31.97 -13.76 21.74
C TYR A 157 -30.87 -14.44 22.58
N ASP A 158 -30.63 -15.74 22.38
CA ASP A 158 -29.45 -16.44 22.93
C ASP A 158 -28.22 -16.14 22.08
N VAL A 159 -27.37 -15.21 22.54
CA VAL A 159 -26.14 -14.80 21.86
C VAL A 159 -24.90 -15.19 22.65
N ARG A 160 -24.05 -15.97 21.98
CA ARG A 160 -22.74 -16.39 22.47
C ARG A 160 -21.64 -15.71 21.68
N GLU A 161 -20.77 -15.01 22.39
CA GLU A 161 -19.62 -14.32 21.79
C GLU A 161 -18.64 -15.35 21.21
N SER A 162 -18.08 -15.05 20.04
CA SER A 162 -17.06 -15.86 19.38
C SER A 162 -16.13 -14.95 18.59
N ASP A 163 -14.82 -15.00 18.88
CA ASP A 163 -13.83 -14.32 18.06
C ASP A 163 -13.72 -15.03 16.69
N PRO A 164 -13.92 -14.33 15.56
CA PRO A 164 -13.78 -14.93 14.23
C PRO A 164 -12.35 -14.97 13.70
N PHE A 165 -11.38 -14.39 14.40
CA PHE A 165 -9.99 -14.32 13.96
C PHE A 165 -9.12 -15.38 14.63
N ASP A 166 -8.11 -15.87 13.90
CA ASP A 166 -7.12 -16.80 14.45
C ASP A 166 -5.99 -16.06 15.20
N THR A 167 -5.91 -14.74 15.04
CA THR A 167 -4.87 -13.88 15.63
C THR A 167 -5.48 -12.71 16.40
N THR A 168 -4.75 -12.24 17.42
CA THR A 168 -5.10 -11.03 18.18
C THR A 168 -4.30 -9.83 17.67
N MET A 169 -4.95 -8.68 17.50
CA MET A 169 -4.29 -7.42 17.13
C MET A 169 -4.66 -6.31 18.12
N ALA A 170 -4.21 -6.47 19.36
CA ALA A 170 -4.46 -5.48 20.40
C ALA A 170 -3.70 -4.18 20.13
N ASN A 171 -4.37 -3.04 20.33
CA ASN A 171 -3.80 -1.69 20.32
C ASN A 171 -3.13 -1.24 19.01
N VAL A 172 -3.43 -1.89 17.88
CA VAL A 172 -2.91 -1.49 16.55
C VAL A 172 -3.72 -0.32 15.97
N LEU A 173 -5.04 -0.36 16.18
CA LEU A 173 -5.96 0.62 15.63
C LEU A 173 -6.23 1.74 16.65
N LEU A 174 -6.21 2.98 16.17
CA LEU A 174 -6.52 4.14 16.98
C LEU A 174 -8.04 4.24 17.18
N ASP A 175 -8.49 4.63 18.38
CA ASP A 175 -9.91 4.64 18.74
C ASP A 175 -10.79 5.54 17.86
N ARG A 176 -10.22 6.62 17.36
CA ARG A 176 -10.93 7.63 16.55
C ARG A 176 -10.55 7.62 15.09
N GLU A 177 -9.62 6.75 14.68
CA GLU A 177 -9.27 6.64 13.27
C GLU A 177 -10.38 5.91 12.53
N THR A 178 -10.92 6.57 11.51
CA THR A 178 -12.03 6.04 10.70
C THR A 178 -11.63 5.84 9.25
N SER A 179 -10.43 6.29 8.85
CA SER A 179 -9.88 6.02 7.54
C SER A 179 -9.61 4.52 7.40
N PRO A 180 -10.30 3.83 6.47
CA PRO A 180 -10.02 2.42 6.21
C PRO A 180 -8.60 2.24 5.66
N TYR A 181 -8.07 3.24 4.95
CA TYR A 181 -6.73 3.20 4.37
C TYR A 181 -5.65 3.25 5.46
N VAL A 182 -5.77 4.17 6.43
CA VAL A 182 -4.84 4.26 7.57
C VAL A 182 -4.90 2.99 8.40
N ASN A 183 -6.12 2.53 8.73
CA ASN A 183 -6.30 1.29 9.49
C ASN A 183 -5.67 0.09 8.78
N ARG A 184 -5.83 -0.01 7.45
CA ARG A 184 -5.22 -1.07 6.64
C ARG A 184 -3.70 -1.07 6.75
N ILE A 185 -3.03 0.07 6.54
CA ILE A 185 -1.55 0.07 6.58
C ILE A 185 -1.00 -0.21 7.98
N ARG A 186 -1.68 0.23 9.05
CA ARG A 186 -1.29 -0.11 10.44
C ARG A 186 -1.44 -1.61 10.72
N LEU A 187 -2.53 -2.23 10.25
CA LEU A 187 -2.74 -3.68 10.35
C LEU A 187 -1.69 -4.45 9.54
N MET A 188 -1.43 -4.05 8.30
CA MET A 188 -0.39 -4.66 7.46
C MET A 188 0.98 -4.55 8.13
N TRP A 189 1.34 -3.37 8.64
CA TRP A 189 2.60 -3.14 9.34
C TRP A 189 2.77 -4.10 10.51
N GLN A 190 1.78 -4.15 11.42
CA GLN A 190 1.85 -5.01 12.59
C GLN A 190 1.89 -6.50 12.23
N GLN A 191 1.12 -6.92 11.21
CA GLN A 191 1.09 -8.32 10.77
C GLN A 191 2.45 -8.76 10.18
N MET A 192 3.08 -7.89 9.40
CA MET A 192 4.33 -8.18 8.71
C MET A 192 5.56 -8.03 9.63
N ARG A 193 5.47 -7.16 10.66
CA ARG A 193 6.56 -6.83 11.58
C ARG A 193 7.29 -8.06 12.12
N GLY A 194 6.54 -9.03 12.66
CA GLY A 194 7.14 -10.25 13.25
C GLY A 194 7.96 -11.06 12.25
N THR A 195 7.44 -11.23 11.03
CA THR A 195 8.13 -11.93 9.95
C THR A 195 9.42 -11.20 9.53
N VAL A 196 9.43 -9.87 9.52
CA VAL A 196 10.65 -9.11 9.20
C VAL A 196 11.72 -9.34 10.25
N ILE A 197 11.37 -9.24 11.54
CA ILE A 197 12.30 -9.45 12.66
C ILE A 197 12.89 -10.86 12.63
N GLU A 198 12.09 -11.85 12.26
CA GLU A 198 12.53 -13.25 12.20
C GLU A 198 13.50 -13.54 11.04
N LEU A 199 13.28 -12.93 9.87
CA LEU A 199 13.96 -13.33 8.63
C LEU A 199 15.04 -12.36 8.13
N PHE A 200 14.99 -11.09 8.53
CA PHE A 200 15.97 -10.10 8.09
C PHE A 200 17.20 -10.08 9.01
N PRO A 201 18.43 -9.84 8.50
CA PRO A 201 19.63 -9.78 9.33
C PRO A 201 19.51 -8.76 10.47
N CYS A 202 20.01 -9.11 11.65
CA CYS A 202 20.05 -8.17 12.78
C CYS A 202 20.90 -6.94 12.46
N SER A 203 20.50 -5.80 13.04
CA SER A 203 21.24 -4.55 12.90
C SER A 203 22.69 -4.71 13.40
N PRO A 204 23.69 -4.31 12.60
CA PRO A 204 25.09 -4.26 13.04
C PRO A 204 25.34 -3.29 14.21
N GLY A 205 24.39 -2.40 14.51
CA GLY A 205 24.53 -1.34 15.51
C GLY A 205 25.45 -0.20 15.05
N GLN A 206 25.61 0.82 15.90
CA GLN A 206 26.56 1.93 15.70
C GLN A 206 27.85 1.66 16.49
N PRO A 207 29.06 1.99 15.96
CA PRO A 207 29.36 3.25 15.29
C PRO A 207 29.96 3.09 13.89
N ILE A 208 29.26 3.61 12.89
CA ILE A 208 29.85 3.88 11.59
C ILE A 208 30.41 5.30 11.64
N ALA A 209 31.70 5.47 11.31
CA ALA A 209 32.23 6.81 11.08
C ALA A 209 31.45 7.44 9.91
N VAL A 210 30.74 8.54 10.19
CA VAL A 210 29.80 9.16 9.25
C VAL A 210 30.47 9.45 7.91
N ASP A 211 31.70 9.97 7.95
CA ASP A 211 32.48 10.28 6.75
C ASP A 211 32.84 9.01 5.95
N ASP A 212 33.18 7.90 6.61
CA ASP A 212 33.50 6.63 5.95
C ASP A 212 32.25 6.02 5.30
N TYR A 213 31.09 6.11 5.97
CA TYR A 213 29.82 5.68 5.37
C TYR A 213 29.50 6.50 4.12
N LEU A 214 29.51 7.83 4.24
CA LEU A 214 29.17 8.73 3.13
C LEU A 214 30.15 8.61 1.97
N LYS A 215 31.40 8.23 2.24
CA LYS A 215 32.40 7.88 1.23
C LYS A 215 32.04 6.57 0.52
N SER A 216 31.68 5.51 1.25
CA SER A 216 31.23 4.25 0.61
C SER A 216 29.97 4.43 -0.24
N VAL A 217 29.05 5.31 0.20
CA VAL A 217 27.86 5.69 -0.56
C VAL A 217 28.28 6.41 -1.85
N GLU A 218 29.26 7.32 -1.78
CA GLU A 218 29.77 7.98 -2.99
C GLU A 218 30.41 7.00 -3.99
N GLU A 219 31.19 6.05 -3.49
CA GLU A 219 31.89 5.06 -4.31
C GLU A 219 30.92 4.10 -5.04
N ILE A 220 29.75 3.80 -4.44
CA ILE A 220 28.75 2.89 -5.04
C ILE A 220 27.77 3.59 -5.99
N TYR A 221 27.77 4.93 -6.06
CA TYR A 221 26.79 5.72 -6.82
C TYR A 221 26.58 5.24 -8.26
N SER A 222 27.66 5.04 -9.04
CA SER A 222 27.52 4.70 -10.46
C SER A 222 26.82 3.34 -10.66
N THR A 223 27.08 2.38 -9.77
CA THR A 223 26.42 1.07 -9.77
C THR A 223 24.96 1.19 -9.33
N ASP A 224 24.70 1.95 -8.26
CA ASP A 224 23.34 2.21 -7.76
C ASP A 224 22.46 2.87 -8.84
N ALA A 225 22.97 3.93 -9.47
CA ALA A 225 22.27 4.65 -10.54
C ALA A 225 21.99 3.74 -11.74
N TYR A 226 22.96 2.94 -12.18
CA TYR A 226 22.78 2.01 -13.30
C TYR A 226 21.63 1.04 -13.04
N HIS A 227 21.66 0.32 -11.92
CA HIS A 227 20.65 -0.69 -11.63
C HIS A 227 19.28 -0.05 -11.33
N SER A 228 19.26 1.02 -10.54
CA SER A 228 18.03 1.70 -10.15
C SER A 228 17.29 2.29 -11.37
N LEU A 229 18.00 2.93 -12.30
CA LEU A 229 17.38 3.46 -13.53
C LEU A 229 16.95 2.33 -14.48
N SER A 230 17.79 1.30 -14.63
CA SER A 230 17.49 0.19 -15.55
C SER A 230 16.29 -0.65 -15.11
N ILE A 231 16.03 -0.77 -13.81
CA ILE A 231 14.82 -1.44 -13.27
C ILE A 231 13.54 -0.73 -13.74
N GLU A 232 13.57 0.59 -13.85
CA GLU A 232 12.43 1.40 -14.34
C GLU A 232 12.34 1.40 -15.88
N GLY A 233 13.30 0.80 -16.58
CA GLY A 233 13.32 0.63 -18.03
C GLY A 233 14.12 1.69 -18.81
N TYR A 234 14.85 2.58 -18.12
CA TYR A 234 15.76 3.52 -18.78
C TYR A 234 16.97 2.78 -19.38
N ARG A 235 17.49 3.30 -20.50
CA ARG A 235 18.66 2.74 -21.18
C ARG A 235 19.89 3.58 -20.86
N VAL A 236 20.50 3.32 -19.71
CA VAL A 236 21.69 4.04 -19.23
C VAL A 236 22.94 3.18 -19.31
N SER A 237 24.08 3.82 -19.56
CA SER A 237 25.41 3.18 -19.48
C SER A 237 26.25 3.83 -18.38
N PRO A 238 27.26 3.12 -17.83
CA PRO A 238 28.18 3.71 -16.86
C PRO A 238 28.86 4.99 -17.36
N GLU A 239 29.18 5.06 -18.66
CA GLU A 239 29.78 6.25 -19.28
C GLU A 239 28.83 7.44 -19.25
N LEU A 240 27.55 7.22 -19.59
CA LEU A 240 26.53 8.27 -19.52
C LEU A 240 26.34 8.76 -18.07
N ILE A 241 26.25 7.84 -17.11
CA ILE A 241 26.08 8.15 -15.69
C ILE A 241 27.25 9.00 -15.18
N ASN A 242 28.49 8.64 -15.53
CA ASN A 242 29.67 9.39 -15.14
C ASN A 242 29.74 10.76 -15.83
N ARG A 243 29.43 10.84 -17.13
CA ARG A 243 29.39 12.12 -17.86
C ARG A 243 28.40 13.11 -17.23
N VAL A 244 27.24 12.61 -16.83
CA VAL A 244 26.19 13.39 -16.15
C VAL A 244 26.61 13.83 -14.74
N ARG A 245 27.31 12.96 -14.00
CA ARG A 245 27.86 13.25 -12.67
C ARG A 245 28.90 14.35 -12.74
N ASP A 246 29.81 14.27 -13.72
CA ASP A 246 30.97 15.15 -13.85
C ASP A 246 30.59 16.54 -14.44
N GLY A 247 29.33 16.74 -14.82
CA GLY A 247 28.78 18.03 -15.25
C GLY A 247 28.97 18.34 -16.73
N GLU A 248 29.43 17.37 -17.53
CA GLU A 248 29.70 17.48 -18.97
C GLU A 248 28.44 17.32 -19.85
N TRP A 249 27.26 17.35 -19.24
CA TRP A 249 25.97 17.20 -19.89
C TRP A 249 25.03 18.32 -19.44
N ASN A 250 24.58 19.15 -20.39
CA ASN A 250 23.83 20.37 -20.09
C ASN A 250 22.60 20.56 -21.00
N PRO A 251 21.39 20.18 -20.54
CA PRO A 251 20.17 20.23 -21.35
C PRO A 251 19.66 21.66 -21.57
N SER A 252 20.21 22.66 -20.87
CA SER A 252 19.86 24.07 -21.08
C SER A 252 20.64 24.73 -22.21
N ALA A 253 21.74 24.10 -22.66
CA ALA A 253 22.67 24.67 -23.65
C ALA A 253 22.78 23.84 -24.94
N ASP A 254 22.37 22.57 -24.94
CA ASP A 254 22.44 21.67 -26.10
C ASP A 254 21.08 21.01 -26.39
N ASP A 255 20.53 21.27 -27.59
CA ASP A 255 19.26 20.72 -28.06
C ASP A 255 19.34 19.18 -28.26
N ALA A 256 20.51 18.62 -28.56
CA ALA A 256 20.70 17.17 -28.72
C ALA A 256 20.70 16.42 -27.38
N ASP A 257 21.08 17.11 -26.30
CA ASP A 257 20.99 16.59 -24.94
C ASP A 257 19.53 16.67 -24.43
N ARG A 258 18.76 17.69 -24.82
CA ARG A 258 17.34 17.85 -24.43
C ARG A 258 16.44 16.69 -24.87
N GLU A 259 16.76 16.04 -25.99
CA GLU A 259 15.99 14.93 -26.55
C GLU A 259 16.32 13.56 -25.92
N GLN A 260 17.29 13.49 -25.01
CA GLN A 260 17.73 12.25 -24.37
C GLN A 260 17.06 12.04 -23.01
N CYS A 261 15.84 11.49 -23.01
CA CYS A 261 15.09 11.14 -21.78
C CYS A 261 15.91 10.31 -20.77
N ASP A 262 16.74 9.38 -21.26
CA ASP A 262 17.61 8.55 -20.41
C ASP A 262 18.69 9.39 -19.69
N ALA A 263 19.25 10.40 -20.35
CA ALA A 263 20.25 11.30 -19.77
C ALA A 263 19.63 12.27 -18.76
N LEU A 264 18.43 12.77 -19.04
CA LEU A 264 17.63 13.57 -18.08
C LEU A 264 17.33 12.76 -16.81
N ALA A 265 16.93 11.50 -16.96
CA ALA A 265 16.67 10.61 -15.83
C ALA A 265 17.95 10.33 -15.01
N ALA A 266 19.08 10.08 -15.69
CA ALA A 266 20.37 9.95 -15.01
C ALA A 266 20.76 11.22 -14.26
N ARG A 267 20.50 12.41 -14.84
CA ARG A 267 20.82 13.70 -14.19
C ARG A 267 19.96 13.95 -12.97
N GLY A 268 18.66 13.69 -13.07
CA GLY A 268 17.75 13.85 -11.95
C GLY A 268 18.09 12.86 -10.83
N TYR A 269 18.44 11.63 -11.19
CA TYR A 269 18.89 10.64 -10.21
C TYR A 269 20.14 11.11 -9.46
N TRP A 270 21.15 11.65 -10.14
CA TRP A 270 22.33 12.24 -9.51
C TRP A 270 21.96 13.35 -8.51
N GLN A 271 21.09 14.28 -8.92
CA GLN A 271 20.67 15.40 -8.07
C GLN A 271 19.92 14.91 -6.82
N ALA A 272 18.96 14.01 -7.00
CA ALA A 272 18.26 13.38 -5.89
C ALA A 272 19.22 12.61 -4.97
N TYR A 273 20.19 11.89 -5.54
CA TYR A 273 21.20 11.15 -4.79
C TYR A 273 21.99 12.06 -3.84
N GLN A 274 22.37 13.25 -4.28
CA GLN A 274 23.06 14.21 -3.40
C GLN A 274 22.20 14.66 -2.23
N VAL A 275 20.92 14.94 -2.45
CA VAL A 275 20.01 15.33 -1.36
C VAL A 275 19.77 14.15 -0.40
N VAL A 276 19.66 12.93 -0.93
CA VAL A 276 19.54 11.72 -0.10
C VAL A 276 20.78 11.51 0.77
N ARG A 277 21.99 11.78 0.25
CA ARG A 277 23.23 11.73 1.06
C ARG A 277 23.20 12.70 2.23
N GLU A 278 22.62 13.88 2.05
CA GLU A 278 22.41 14.85 3.13
C GLU A 278 21.41 14.31 4.16
N SER A 279 20.31 13.69 3.72
CA SER A 279 19.36 13.02 4.61
C SER A 279 20.00 11.88 5.40
N VAL A 280 20.83 11.05 4.74
CA VAL A 280 21.65 10.01 5.40
C VAL A 280 22.57 10.63 6.45
N ARG A 281 23.24 11.75 6.14
CA ARG A 281 24.09 12.45 7.12
C ARG A 281 23.28 12.91 8.35
N LYS A 282 22.08 13.47 8.17
CA LYS A 282 21.19 13.86 9.29
C LYS A 282 20.86 12.66 10.19
N VAL A 283 20.52 11.52 9.59
CA VAL A 283 20.21 10.28 10.33
C VAL A 283 21.43 9.74 11.08
N LEU A 284 22.60 9.69 10.43
CA LEU A 284 23.83 9.23 11.05
C LEU A 284 24.32 10.14 12.20
N HIS A 285 23.92 11.41 12.21
CA HIS A 285 24.12 12.33 13.34
C HIS A 285 23.03 12.26 14.43
N GLY A 286 22.14 11.25 14.37
CA GLY A 286 21.16 10.98 15.42
C GLY A 286 19.76 11.55 15.15
N GLY A 287 19.48 12.06 13.96
CA GLY A 287 18.11 12.39 13.55
C GLY A 287 17.23 11.14 13.48
N ASN A 288 15.97 11.24 13.90
CA ASN A 288 15.01 10.15 13.72
C ASN A 288 14.80 9.93 12.20
N PRO A 289 15.00 8.71 11.68
CA PRO A 289 14.93 8.49 10.24
C PRO A 289 13.52 8.62 9.68
N GLY A 290 12.47 8.38 10.47
CA GLY A 290 11.09 8.65 10.07
C GLY A 290 10.84 10.15 9.87
N ASP A 291 11.32 11.00 10.79
CA ASP A 291 11.24 12.46 10.66
C ASP A 291 12.04 12.98 9.46
N VAL A 292 13.30 12.55 9.33
CA VAL A 292 14.14 12.96 8.20
C VAL A 292 13.53 12.54 6.88
N ALA A 293 12.97 11.33 6.79
CA ALA A 293 12.31 10.85 5.60
C ALA A 293 11.05 11.66 5.26
N ASP A 294 10.19 11.96 6.24
CA ASP A 294 8.97 12.77 6.08
C ASP A 294 9.29 14.18 5.55
N GLU A 295 10.32 14.82 6.13
CA GLU A 295 10.73 16.17 5.72
C GLU A 295 11.40 16.20 4.34
N ASP A 296 12.25 15.22 4.03
CA ASP A 296 13.15 15.31 2.87
C ASP A 296 12.63 14.59 1.61
N HIS A 297 11.70 13.64 1.71
CA HIS A 297 11.28 12.84 0.54
C HIS A 297 10.70 13.70 -0.60
N GLY A 298 10.05 14.83 -0.27
CA GLY A 298 9.56 15.80 -1.23
C GLY A 298 10.70 16.46 -2.02
N ALA A 299 11.81 16.79 -1.37
CA ALA A 299 12.99 17.35 -2.02
C ALA A 299 13.66 16.32 -2.93
N TRP A 300 13.73 15.05 -2.52
CA TRP A 300 14.25 13.97 -3.37
C TRP A 300 13.46 13.87 -4.68
N TYR A 301 12.13 13.95 -4.60
CA TYR A 301 11.25 13.92 -5.77
C TYR A 301 11.46 15.15 -6.67
N LEU A 302 11.53 16.35 -6.10
CA LEU A 302 11.76 17.58 -6.85
C LEU A 302 13.07 17.52 -7.64
N GLU A 303 14.18 17.14 -7.00
CA GLU A 303 15.49 17.02 -7.66
C GLU A 303 15.51 15.90 -8.69
N MET A 304 14.81 14.79 -8.44
CA MET A 304 14.72 13.67 -9.39
C MET A 304 14.12 14.06 -10.73
N PHE A 305 13.20 15.01 -10.74
CA PHE A 305 12.47 15.42 -11.95
C PHE A 305 12.75 16.87 -12.39
N ALA A 306 13.56 17.62 -11.66
CA ALA A 306 13.96 18.99 -12.02
C ALA A 306 14.54 19.10 -13.44
N PRO A 307 15.41 18.18 -13.93
CA PRO A 307 15.90 18.23 -15.31
C PRO A 307 14.79 18.13 -16.34
N SER A 308 13.76 17.30 -16.10
CA SER A 308 12.61 17.15 -17.00
C SER A 308 11.77 18.42 -17.08
N VAL A 309 11.74 19.23 -16.02
CA VAL A 309 11.10 20.56 -16.03
C VAL A 309 11.94 21.56 -16.83
N VAL A 310 13.27 21.55 -16.63
CA VAL A 310 14.20 22.41 -17.40
C VAL A 310 14.12 22.10 -18.90
N ALA A 311 13.99 20.83 -19.25
CA ALA A 311 13.80 20.36 -20.63
C ALA A 311 12.38 20.59 -21.17
N ALA A 312 11.47 21.19 -20.38
CA ALA A 312 10.06 21.43 -20.71
C ALA A 312 9.26 20.16 -21.04
N LEU A 313 9.69 18.99 -20.57
CA LEU A 313 8.95 17.72 -20.65
C LEU A 313 7.88 17.61 -19.56
N LEU A 314 8.10 18.28 -18.42
CA LEU A 314 7.16 18.40 -17.31
C LEU A 314 6.93 19.87 -16.98
N ARG A 315 5.75 20.20 -16.47
CA ARG A 315 5.48 21.53 -15.92
C ARG A 315 5.93 21.57 -14.46
N PRO A 316 6.36 22.73 -13.93
CA PRO A 316 6.69 22.84 -12.50
C PRO A 316 5.56 22.39 -11.57
N ALA A 317 4.31 22.66 -11.95
CA ALA A 317 3.13 22.24 -11.19
C ALA A 317 2.93 20.71 -11.14
N ASP A 318 3.52 19.96 -12.08
CA ASP A 318 3.45 18.49 -12.09
C ASP A 318 4.31 17.89 -10.97
N LEU A 319 5.26 18.66 -10.40
CA LEU A 319 6.08 18.24 -9.26
C LEU A 319 5.55 18.74 -7.90
N ALA A 320 4.37 19.37 -7.88
CA ALA A 320 3.81 19.98 -6.69
C ALA A 320 3.16 18.93 -5.75
N GLY A 321 3.99 18.30 -4.91
CA GLY A 321 3.54 17.37 -3.87
C GLY A 321 3.13 16.01 -4.41
N TYR A 322 2.15 15.37 -3.75
CA TYR A 322 1.64 14.07 -4.14
C TYR A 322 0.81 14.11 -5.43
N ARG A 323 0.68 12.96 -6.07
CA ARG A 323 -0.10 12.81 -7.31
C ARG A 323 -1.53 13.30 -7.17
N ASN A 324 -2.04 13.91 -8.23
CA ASN A 324 -3.40 14.42 -8.32
C ASN A 324 -4.30 13.55 -9.21
N ASP A 325 -3.83 12.39 -9.64
CA ASP A 325 -4.59 11.44 -10.45
C ASP A 325 -4.38 10.00 -9.99
N GLN A 326 -5.31 9.13 -10.39
CA GLN A 326 -5.18 7.70 -10.16
C GLN A 326 -4.12 7.10 -11.08
N VAL A 327 -3.27 6.25 -10.50
CA VAL A 327 -2.22 5.53 -11.23
C VAL A 327 -2.47 4.02 -11.18
N TYR A 328 -1.86 3.30 -12.11
CA TYR A 328 -1.96 1.85 -12.22
C TYR A 328 -0.59 1.27 -12.53
N LEU A 329 -0.26 0.15 -11.90
CA LEU A 329 1.03 -0.51 -12.06
C LEU A 329 0.94 -1.55 -13.17
N ARG A 330 1.76 -1.39 -14.20
CA ARG A 330 1.74 -2.30 -15.35
C ARG A 330 2.16 -3.71 -14.92
N GLY A 331 1.28 -4.68 -15.16
CA GLY A 331 1.55 -6.09 -14.88
C GLY A 331 1.36 -6.50 -13.41
N SER A 332 0.84 -5.61 -12.58
CA SER A 332 0.50 -5.90 -11.19
C SER A 332 -1.01 -6.00 -11.01
N MET A 333 -1.44 -6.87 -10.10
CA MET A 333 -2.82 -6.96 -9.63
C MET A 333 -3.07 -5.97 -8.48
N HIS A 334 -2.03 -5.33 -7.93
CA HIS A 334 -2.18 -4.23 -6.99
C HIS A 334 -2.64 -2.97 -7.72
N VAL A 335 -3.65 -2.31 -7.15
CA VAL A 335 -4.08 -0.98 -7.56
C VAL A 335 -3.71 -0.04 -6.42
N PRO A 336 -2.78 0.90 -6.62
CA PRO A 336 -2.44 1.87 -5.60
C PRO A 336 -3.68 2.62 -5.09
N PRO A 337 -3.68 3.07 -3.81
CA PRO A 337 -4.80 3.80 -3.22
C PRO A 337 -5.27 5.00 -4.04
N SER A 338 -6.46 5.55 -3.78
CA SER A 338 -6.88 6.78 -4.46
C SER A 338 -5.96 7.96 -4.12
N ARG A 339 -5.94 9.00 -4.98
CA ARG A 339 -5.17 10.22 -4.70
C ARG A 339 -5.60 10.92 -3.41
N GLU A 340 -6.88 10.80 -3.05
CA GLU A 340 -7.42 11.29 -1.78
C GLU A 340 -6.84 10.49 -0.61
N ALA A 341 -6.84 9.15 -0.72
CA ALA A 341 -6.29 8.26 0.29
C ALA A 341 -4.78 8.48 0.53
N VAL A 342 -4.01 8.85 -0.49
CA VAL A 342 -2.57 9.17 -0.35
C VAL A 342 -2.34 10.27 0.71
N ARG A 343 -3.22 11.28 0.78
CA ARG A 343 -3.09 12.40 1.73
C ARG A 343 -3.28 11.99 3.18
N GLU A 344 -4.01 10.91 3.41
CA GLU A 344 -4.21 10.32 4.74
C GLU A 344 -3.11 9.29 5.05
N LEU A 345 -2.68 8.54 4.04
CA LEU A 345 -1.73 7.44 4.15
C LEU A 345 -0.30 7.90 4.41
N MET A 346 0.16 8.97 3.77
CA MET A 346 1.56 9.39 3.89
C MET A 346 1.92 9.85 5.31
N PRO A 347 1.12 10.70 6.00
CA PRO A 347 1.36 11.01 7.41
C PRO A 347 1.37 9.77 8.30
N ALA A 348 0.37 8.88 8.13
CA ALA A 348 0.29 7.65 8.90
C ALA A 348 1.47 6.69 8.65
N PHE A 349 2.00 6.67 7.43
CA PHE A 349 3.19 5.91 7.08
C PHE A 349 4.44 6.46 7.79
N PHE A 350 4.64 7.77 7.82
CA PHE A 350 5.76 8.37 8.53
C PHE A 350 5.64 8.28 10.05
N ASP A 351 4.42 8.30 10.60
CA ASP A 351 4.16 7.97 12.00
C ASP A 351 4.65 6.55 12.33
N LEU A 352 4.31 5.56 11.49
CA LEU A 352 4.79 4.18 11.66
C LEU A 352 6.32 4.10 11.60
N LEU A 353 6.97 4.82 10.69
CA LEU A 353 8.44 4.85 10.62
C LEU A 353 9.10 5.50 11.84
N ARG A 354 8.48 6.55 12.39
CA ARG A 354 8.96 7.27 13.57
C ARG A 354 8.82 6.41 14.84
N GLU A 355 7.72 5.67 14.94
CA GLU A 355 7.36 4.81 16.07
C GLU A 355 8.11 3.47 16.07
N GLU A 356 8.55 2.98 14.90
CA GLU A 356 9.23 1.69 14.79
C GLU A 356 10.65 1.73 15.37
N ASP A 357 10.87 0.86 16.35
CA ASP A 357 12.13 0.73 17.07
C ASP A 357 13.10 -0.25 16.40
N ASP A 358 12.61 -1.21 15.63
CA ASP A 358 13.45 -2.21 14.97
C ASP A 358 13.98 -1.69 13.60
N PRO A 359 15.30 -1.56 13.41
CA PRO A 359 15.86 -1.10 12.14
C PRO A 359 15.56 -2.01 10.95
N ALA A 360 15.49 -3.34 11.14
CA ALA A 360 15.16 -4.27 10.06
C ALA A 360 13.73 -4.04 9.55
N VAL A 361 12.79 -3.81 10.48
CA VAL A 361 11.40 -3.49 10.16
C VAL A 361 11.32 -2.18 9.38
N ARG A 362 12.02 -1.13 9.82
CA ARG A 362 12.08 0.14 9.08
C ARG A 362 12.63 -0.04 7.67
N VAL A 363 13.67 -0.84 7.48
CA VAL A 363 14.24 -1.11 6.14
C VAL A 363 13.21 -1.74 5.21
N VAL A 364 12.62 -2.87 5.63
CA VAL A 364 11.74 -3.64 4.75
C VAL A 364 10.40 -2.93 4.57
N LEU A 365 9.73 -2.56 5.66
CA LEU A 365 8.39 -1.97 5.59
C LEU A 365 8.42 -0.51 5.17
N GLY A 366 9.49 0.23 5.48
CA GLY A 366 9.71 1.58 4.96
C GLY A 366 9.77 1.61 3.44
N HIS A 367 10.49 0.66 2.84
CA HIS A 367 10.48 0.49 1.40
C HIS A 367 9.10 0.05 0.89
N PHE A 368 8.60 -1.09 1.38
CA PHE A 368 7.42 -1.75 0.84
C PHE A 368 6.16 -0.87 0.94
N VAL A 369 5.91 -0.25 2.10
CA VAL A 369 4.70 0.55 2.31
C VAL A 369 4.74 1.84 1.50
N PHE A 370 5.91 2.46 1.33
CA PHE A 370 6.05 3.62 0.45
C PHE A 370 5.67 3.29 -1.01
N VAL A 371 6.21 2.19 -1.56
CA VAL A 371 5.90 1.78 -2.95
C VAL A 371 4.47 1.24 -3.11
N TYR A 372 3.89 0.68 -2.04
CA TYR A 372 2.49 0.27 -1.97
C TYR A 372 1.53 1.45 -2.07
N ILE A 373 1.80 2.54 -1.33
CA ILE A 373 1.02 3.79 -1.37
C ILE A 373 1.17 4.48 -2.74
N HIS A 374 2.38 4.45 -3.29
CA HIS A 374 2.71 5.02 -4.59
C HIS A 374 2.34 6.53 -4.68
N PRO A 375 2.94 7.38 -3.84
CA PRO A 375 2.48 8.76 -3.64
C PRO A 375 2.71 9.72 -4.81
N TYR A 376 3.59 9.40 -5.76
CA TYR A 376 3.94 10.27 -6.89
C TYR A 376 3.44 9.74 -8.24
N MET A 377 3.42 10.60 -9.26
CA MET A 377 3.03 10.21 -10.63
C MET A 377 4.05 9.26 -11.29
N ASP A 378 5.33 9.41 -10.95
CA ASP A 378 6.44 8.56 -11.36
C ASP A 378 7.55 8.66 -10.30
N GLY A 379 8.56 7.79 -10.35
CA GLY A 379 9.74 7.82 -9.48
C GLY A 379 9.59 7.05 -8.18
N ASN A 380 8.41 6.49 -7.89
CA ASN A 380 8.12 5.78 -6.64
C ASN A 380 9.08 4.62 -6.37
N GLY A 381 9.47 3.84 -7.39
CA GLY A 381 10.45 2.76 -7.23
C GLY A 381 11.85 3.26 -6.84
N ARG A 382 12.32 4.33 -7.50
CA ARG A 382 13.61 4.99 -7.23
C ARG A 382 13.64 5.61 -5.83
N ILE A 383 12.60 6.36 -5.48
CA ILE A 383 12.45 6.96 -4.15
C ILE A 383 12.28 5.87 -3.08
N GLY A 384 11.56 4.78 -3.36
CA GLY A 384 11.46 3.65 -2.46
C GLY A 384 12.82 3.00 -2.16
N ARG A 385 13.71 2.89 -3.15
CA ARG A 385 15.09 2.41 -2.93
C ARG A 385 15.95 3.41 -2.16
N PHE A 386 15.73 4.71 -2.30
CA PHE A 386 16.35 5.72 -1.42
C PHE A 386 15.82 5.64 0.01
N MET A 387 14.51 5.48 0.19
CA MET A 387 13.87 5.26 1.49
C MET A 387 14.46 4.04 2.19
N MET A 388 14.56 2.91 1.47
CA MET A 388 15.22 1.69 1.95
C MET A 388 16.64 1.98 2.45
N ASN A 389 17.45 2.68 1.66
CA ASN A 389 18.84 2.96 1.99
C ASN A 389 19.02 3.97 3.13
N LEU A 390 18.11 4.93 3.28
CA LEU A 390 18.07 5.80 4.45
C LEU A 390 17.81 4.99 5.74
N MET A 391 16.87 4.03 5.67
CA MET A 391 16.58 3.14 6.79
C MET A 391 17.74 2.17 7.07
N LEU A 392 18.44 1.68 6.03
CA LEU A 392 19.64 0.86 6.17
C LEU A 392 20.73 1.61 6.93
N ALA A 393 20.99 2.87 6.54
CA ALA A 393 21.94 3.73 7.23
C ALA A 393 21.57 3.93 8.72
N SER A 394 20.27 4.11 9.02
CA SER A 394 19.79 4.26 10.39
C SER A 394 20.04 3.04 11.28
N GLY A 395 20.09 1.85 10.67
CA GLY A 395 20.37 0.58 11.34
C GLY A 395 21.82 0.14 11.28
N GLY A 396 22.73 0.95 10.71
CA GLY A 396 24.14 0.59 10.55
C GLY A 396 24.40 -0.47 9.47
N TYR A 397 23.45 -0.72 8.57
CA TYR A 397 23.65 -1.59 7.42
C TYR A 397 24.36 -0.84 6.28
N PRO A 398 25.09 -1.54 5.38
CA PRO A 398 25.67 -0.91 4.21
C PRO A 398 24.60 -0.45 3.21
N TRP A 399 24.93 0.58 2.42
CA TRP A 399 24.12 0.96 1.26
C TRP A 399 24.01 -0.24 0.31
N THR A 400 22.78 -0.59 -0.05
CA THR A 400 22.47 -1.81 -0.80
C THR A 400 21.81 -1.47 -2.13
N VAL A 401 22.29 -2.12 -3.19
CA VAL A 401 21.79 -1.98 -4.55
C VAL A 401 20.93 -3.20 -4.90
N VAL A 402 19.74 -2.96 -5.45
CA VAL A 402 18.90 -4.01 -6.05
C VAL A 402 19.38 -4.23 -7.48
N PRO A 403 19.93 -5.40 -7.84
CA PRO A 403 20.44 -5.65 -9.19
C PRO A 403 19.30 -5.68 -10.22
N VAL A 404 19.58 -5.22 -11.45
CA VAL A 404 18.58 -5.19 -12.53
C VAL A 404 18.28 -6.59 -13.06
N GLU A 405 19.26 -7.48 -12.95
CA GLU A 405 19.18 -8.90 -13.28
C GLU A 405 18.13 -9.61 -12.42
N GLU A 406 17.93 -9.14 -11.18
CA GLU A 406 16.97 -9.65 -10.21
C GLU A 406 15.62 -8.91 -10.25
N ARG A 407 15.38 -8.06 -11.25
CA ARG A 407 14.16 -7.26 -11.37
C ARG A 407 12.89 -8.11 -11.27
N ASN A 408 12.86 -9.28 -11.89
CA ASN A 408 11.67 -10.14 -11.87
C ASN A 408 11.42 -10.68 -10.45
N THR A 409 12.45 -11.20 -9.80
CA THR A 409 12.39 -11.67 -8.40
C THR A 409 11.90 -10.56 -7.46
N TYR A 410 12.44 -9.35 -7.60
CA TYR A 410 12.04 -8.17 -6.83
C TYR A 410 10.57 -7.79 -7.07
N MET A 411 10.12 -7.73 -8.33
CA MET A 411 8.73 -7.37 -8.65
C MET A 411 7.74 -8.44 -8.20
N GLU A 412 8.06 -9.73 -8.34
CA GLU A 412 7.23 -10.84 -7.86
C GLU A 412 7.11 -10.84 -6.33
N ALA A 413 8.18 -10.49 -5.62
CA ALA A 413 8.17 -10.34 -4.17
C ALA A 413 7.28 -9.17 -3.72
N LEU A 414 7.34 -8.02 -4.39
CA LEU A 414 6.45 -6.89 -4.14
C LEU A 414 4.98 -7.22 -4.46
N GLU A 415 4.72 -7.97 -5.53
CA GLU A 415 3.38 -8.44 -5.90
C GLU A 415 2.81 -9.38 -4.82
N ALA A 416 3.63 -10.30 -4.31
CA ALA A 416 3.23 -11.19 -3.20
C ALA A 416 2.81 -10.39 -1.96
N ALA A 417 3.61 -9.40 -1.57
CA ALA A 417 3.33 -8.56 -0.41
C ALA A 417 2.11 -7.66 -0.64
N SER A 418 1.97 -7.05 -1.82
CA SER A 418 0.88 -6.08 -2.10
C SER A 418 -0.48 -6.75 -2.25
N VAL A 419 -0.54 -7.92 -2.90
CA VAL A 419 -1.80 -8.58 -3.28
C VAL A 419 -2.21 -9.66 -2.29
N ARG A 420 -1.24 -10.42 -1.76
CA ARG A 420 -1.50 -11.55 -0.85
C ARG A 420 -1.12 -11.26 0.60
N GLN A 421 -0.57 -10.08 0.89
CA GLN A 421 0.00 -9.73 2.20
C GLN A 421 1.08 -10.71 2.67
N ASP A 422 1.76 -11.35 1.72
CA ASP A 422 2.86 -12.27 1.97
C ASP A 422 4.19 -11.53 1.79
N ILE A 423 4.75 -11.04 2.90
CA ILE A 423 5.99 -10.26 2.92
C ILE A 423 7.25 -11.15 2.85
N VAL A 424 7.12 -12.46 3.08
CA VAL A 424 8.26 -13.39 3.21
C VAL A 424 9.20 -13.36 2.00
N PRO A 425 8.71 -13.38 0.73
CA PRO A 425 9.60 -13.32 -0.42
C PRO A 425 10.39 -12.02 -0.48
N PHE A 426 9.77 -10.90 -0.06
CA PHE A 426 10.40 -9.59 -0.10
C PHE A 426 11.47 -9.43 0.98
N VAL A 427 11.19 -9.89 2.21
CA VAL A 427 12.19 -9.92 3.29
C VAL A 427 13.39 -10.78 2.88
N SER A 428 13.13 -11.99 2.39
CA SER A 428 14.18 -12.94 1.99
C SER A 428 15.03 -12.39 0.85
N PHE A 429 14.40 -11.71 -0.11
CA PHE A 429 15.09 -11.05 -1.21
C PHE A 429 16.03 -9.96 -0.69
N LEU A 430 15.55 -9.01 0.10
CA LEU A 430 16.39 -7.93 0.63
C LEU A 430 17.48 -8.46 1.57
N ALA A 431 17.16 -9.44 2.43
CA ALA A 431 18.12 -10.10 3.31
C ALA A 431 19.28 -10.74 2.52
N SER A 432 19.00 -11.25 1.31
CA SER A 432 20.04 -11.85 0.47
C SER A 432 21.04 -10.83 -0.08
N LEU A 433 20.64 -9.56 -0.17
CA LEU A 433 21.43 -8.43 -0.70
C LEU A 433 22.22 -7.71 0.41
N VAL A 434 21.69 -7.67 1.62
CA VAL A 434 22.35 -7.06 2.79
C VAL A 434 23.31 -8.08 3.41
N ARG A 435 24.59 -8.02 3.03
CA ARG A 435 25.64 -8.93 3.51
C ARG A 435 26.86 -8.19 4.02
#